data_AF-A0A5E4K016-F1
#
_entry.id   AF-A0A5E4K016-F1
#
_cell.length_a   1.000
_cell.length_b   1.000
_cell.length_c   1.000
_cell.angle_alpha   90.00
_cell.angle_beta   90.00
_cell.angle_gamma   90.00
#
_symmetry.space_group_name_H-M   'P 1'
#
loop_
_entity.id
_entity.type
_entity.pdbx_description
1 polymer ?
#
loop_
_entity_poly.entity_id
_entity_poly.type
_entity_poly.pdbx_seq_one_letter_code
_entity_poly.pdbx_strand_id
1 'polypeptide(L)'
;MDKQEAYENIKNRILEMQEEIKKEKYTPKLAPEIMGKINVFGSVEEISKLVRETKCSFCIDFAHILARYKSYRIKETLSEFKNEKELHIHFSGIEYGEKGEKNHKKTPEKEWEKLISGLPKSREITIINESPSPVEDSVIGLSISRR
;
A
#
# COMPACT_ATOMS: atom_id res chain seq x y z
N MET A 1 5.02 -24.27 4.90
CA MET A 1 5.45 -23.50 3.72
C MET A 1 6.48 -22.50 4.18
N ASP A 2 7.69 -22.58 3.63
CA ASP A 2 8.75 -21.62 3.93
C ASP A 2 8.44 -20.24 3.31
N LYS A 3 9.06 -19.15 3.80
CA LYS A 3 8.85 -17.81 3.23
C LYS A 3 9.27 -17.72 1.76
N GLN A 4 10.35 -18.38 1.38
CA GLN A 4 10.82 -18.38 0.00
C GLN A 4 9.85 -19.14 -0.91
N GLU A 5 9.36 -20.29 -0.44
CA GLU A 5 8.34 -21.07 -1.14
C GLU A 5 7.05 -20.26 -1.33
N ALA A 6 6.60 -19.54 -0.29
CA ALA A 6 5.46 -18.64 -0.36
C ALA A 6 5.65 -17.52 -1.40
N TYR A 7 6.83 -16.88 -1.40
CA TYR A 7 7.19 -15.83 -2.35
C TYR A 7 7.13 -16.33 -3.79
N GLU A 8 7.77 -17.47 -4.08
CA GLU A 8 7.82 -18.04 -5.42
C GLU A 8 6.43 -18.43 -5.92
N ASN A 9 5.59 -19.02 -5.05
CA ASN A 9 4.20 -19.32 -5.38
C ASN A 9 3.41 -18.06 -5.74
N ILE A 10 3.52 -16.98 -4.94
CA ILE A 10 2.82 -15.72 -5.20
C ILE A 10 3.29 -15.10 -6.51
N LYS A 11 4.61 -15.05 -6.76
CA LYS A 11 5.18 -14.52 -7.99
C LYS A 11 4.65 -15.25 -9.23
N ASN A 12 4.66 -16.58 -9.20
CA ASN A 12 4.18 -17.39 -10.32
C ASN A 12 2.69 -17.14 -10.59
N ARG A 13 1.85 -17.05 -9.54
CA ARG A 13 0.42 -16.73 -9.70
C ARG A 13 0.17 -15.33 -10.23
N ILE A 14 0.97 -14.34 -9.83
CA ILE A 14 0.89 -12.99 -10.40
C ILE A 14 1.18 -13.00 -11.90
N LEU A 15 2.24 -13.70 -12.33
CA LEU A 15 2.58 -13.82 -13.76
C LEU A 15 1.47 -14.53 -14.54
N GLU A 16 0.94 -15.64 -14.03
CA GLU A 16 -0.19 -16.35 -14.65
C GLU A 16 -1.44 -15.45 -14.79
N MET A 17 -1.80 -14.72 -13.73
CA MET A 17 -2.94 -13.80 -13.78
C MET A 17 -2.70 -12.65 -14.77
N GLN A 18 -1.47 -12.15 -14.90
CA GLN A 18 -1.13 -11.13 -15.91
C GLN A 18 -1.29 -11.65 -17.34
N GLU A 19 -0.94 -12.91 -17.60
CA GLU A 19 -1.14 -13.53 -18.92
C GLU A 19 -2.62 -13.68 -19.23
N GLU A 20 -3.44 -14.10 -18.25
CA GLU A 20 -4.89 -14.19 -18.44
C GLU A 20 -5.53 -12.80 -18.65
N ILE A 21 -5.09 -11.78 -17.90
CA ILE A 21 -5.53 -10.38 -18.12
C ILE A 21 -5.25 -9.91 -19.55
N LYS A 22 -4.07 -10.23 -20.10
CA LYS A 22 -3.73 -9.87 -21.49
C LYS A 22 -4.60 -10.64 -22.49
N LYS A 23 -4.78 -11.94 -22.27
CA LYS A 23 -5.55 -12.83 -23.15
C LYS A 23 -7.02 -12.42 -23.22
N GLU A 24 -7.65 -12.17 -22.08
CA GLU A 24 -9.06 -11.80 -21.96
C GLU A 24 -9.29 -10.28 -22.09
N LYS A 25 -8.21 -9.49 -22.23
CA LYS A 25 -8.24 -8.02 -22.36
C LYS A 25 -8.93 -7.32 -21.18
N TYR A 26 -8.69 -7.79 -19.97
CA TYR A 26 -9.15 -7.11 -18.78
C TYR A 26 -8.42 -5.77 -18.59
N THR A 27 -9.14 -4.76 -18.11
CA THR A 27 -8.62 -3.41 -17.86
C THR A 27 -8.02 -3.19 -16.45
N PRO A 28 -8.46 -3.89 -15.37
CA PRO A 28 -7.88 -3.67 -14.05
C PRO A 28 -6.41 -4.07 -13.94
N LYS A 29 -5.63 -3.29 -13.19
CA LYS A 29 -4.23 -3.60 -12.83
C LYS A 29 -4.21 -4.51 -11.60
N LEU A 30 -3.29 -5.48 -11.55
CA LEU A 30 -3.00 -6.24 -10.32
C LEU A 30 -2.08 -5.41 -9.43
N ALA A 31 -2.55 -5.05 -8.24
CA ALA A 31 -1.84 -4.23 -7.28
C ALA A 31 -1.78 -4.92 -5.90
N PRO A 32 -0.83 -5.84 -5.67
CA PRO A 32 -0.60 -6.41 -4.35
C PRO A 32 -0.30 -5.31 -3.33
N GLU A 33 -0.95 -5.41 -2.18
CA GLU A 33 -0.89 -4.42 -1.11
C GLU A 33 0.14 -4.78 -0.04
N ILE A 34 0.79 -3.76 0.52
CA ILE A 34 1.63 -3.91 1.71
C ILE A 34 0.72 -4.21 2.92
N MET A 35 0.94 -5.37 3.54
CA MET A 35 0.09 -5.89 4.63
C MET A 35 0.58 -5.47 6.01
N GLY A 36 -0.35 -5.24 6.94
CA GLY A 36 -0.05 -4.79 8.30
C GLY A 36 0.27 -5.91 9.29
N LYS A 37 -0.16 -7.14 9.01
CA LYS A 37 0.18 -8.35 9.80
C LYS A 37 1.63 -8.79 9.58
N ILE A 38 2.33 -9.09 10.67
CA ILE A 38 3.77 -9.44 10.61
C ILE A 38 4.01 -10.86 10.08
N ASN A 39 3.05 -11.77 10.29
CA ASN A 39 3.17 -13.19 9.96
C ASN A 39 2.64 -13.57 8.56
N VAL A 40 2.36 -12.58 7.70
CA VAL A 40 1.92 -12.79 6.32
C VAL A 40 2.88 -12.13 5.35
N PHE A 41 2.86 -12.63 4.10
CA PHE A 41 3.50 -11.99 2.97
C PHE A 41 2.90 -10.59 2.75
N GLY A 42 3.75 -9.64 2.38
CA GLY A 42 3.35 -8.27 2.07
C GLY A 42 4.16 -7.23 2.85
N SER A 43 5.40 -7.53 3.23
CA SER A 43 6.32 -6.50 3.70
C SER A 43 6.66 -5.50 2.58
N VAL A 44 7.13 -4.31 2.93
CA VAL A 44 7.60 -3.30 1.95
C VAL A 44 8.62 -3.94 0.99
N GLU A 45 9.55 -4.69 1.56
CA GLU A 45 10.64 -5.34 0.83
C GLU A 45 10.13 -6.47 -0.08
N GLU A 46 9.15 -7.27 0.37
CA GLU A 46 8.52 -8.33 -0.42
C GLU A 46 7.72 -7.78 -1.61
N ILE A 47 6.89 -6.76 -1.38
CA ILE A 47 6.08 -6.13 -2.44
C ILE A 47 6.98 -5.42 -3.45
N SER A 48 7.96 -4.64 -2.98
CA SER A 48 8.93 -3.96 -3.85
C SER A 48 9.70 -4.96 -4.73
N LYS A 49 10.13 -6.09 -4.16
CA LYS A 49 10.78 -7.16 -4.92
C LYS A 49 9.84 -7.78 -5.97
N LEU A 50 8.60 -8.08 -5.59
CA LEU A 50 7.59 -8.64 -6.48
C LEU A 50 7.35 -7.73 -7.69
N VAL A 51 7.14 -6.43 -7.47
CA VAL A 51 6.96 -5.42 -8.53
C VAL A 51 8.15 -5.39 -9.48
N ARG A 52 9.38 -5.41 -8.95
CA ARG A 52 10.59 -5.40 -9.79
C ARG A 52 10.68 -6.62 -10.70
N GLU A 53 10.30 -7.79 -10.20
CA GLU A 53 10.42 -9.07 -10.90
C GLU A 53 9.27 -9.33 -11.89
N THR A 54 8.03 -8.94 -11.57
CA THR A 54 6.85 -9.23 -12.39
C THR A 54 6.34 -8.03 -13.19
N LYS A 55 6.78 -6.82 -12.84
CA LYS A 55 6.24 -5.56 -13.37
C LYS A 55 4.73 -5.40 -13.13
N CYS A 56 4.17 -6.08 -12.12
CA CYS A 56 2.80 -5.78 -11.69
C CYS A 56 2.70 -4.39 -11.07
N SER A 57 1.48 -3.88 -10.90
CA SER A 57 1.24 -2.68 -10.11
C SER A 57 1.42 -3.00 -8.61
N PHE A 58 1.23 -2.01 -7.74
CA PHE A 58 1.33 -2.17 -6.30
C PHE A 58 0.35 -1.25 -5.58
N CYS A 59 0.10 -1.54 -4.31
CA CYS A 59 -0.57 -0.64 -3.38
C CYS A 59 0.30 -0.44 -2.13
N ILE A 60 0.59 0.81 -1.79
CA ILE A 60 1.26 1.17 -0.53
C ILE A 60 0.17 1.53 0.48
N ASP A 61 -0.05 0.71 1.50
CA ASP A 61 -0.88 1.12 2.64
C ASP A 61 -0.02 1.60 3.81
N PHE A 62 -0.08 2.91 4.07
CA PHE A 62 0.64 3.52 5.18
C PHE A 62 0.03 3.20 6.55
N ALA A 63 -1.25 2.84 6.61
CA ALA A 63 -1.89 2.36 7.83
C ALA A 63 -1.33 0.98 8.22
N HIS A 64 -1.25 0.05 7.26
CA HIS A 64 -0.57 -1.23 7.43
C HIS A 64 0.92 -1.09 7.76
N ILE A 65 1.66 -0.20 7.10
CA ILE A 65 3.08 0.03 7.42
C ILE A 65 3.23 0.51 8.86
N LEU A 66 2.39 1.44 9.33
CA LEU A 66 2.38 1.84 10.74
C LEU A 66 2.10 0.64 11.66
N ALA A 67 1.09 -0.17 11.34
CA ALA A 67 0.75 -1.34 12.15
C ALA A 67 1.88 -2.37 12.22
N ARG A 68 2.57 -2.62 11.10
CA ARG A 68 3.64 -3.61 10.99
C ARG A 68 4.93 -3.14 11.64
N TYR A 69 5.37 -1.92 11.35
CA TYR A 69 6.70 -1.42 11.72
C TYR A 69 6.68 -0.42 12.89
N LYS A 70 5.50 -0.09 13.43
CA LYS A 70 5.30 0.93 14.49
C LYS A 70 5.77 2.33 14.10
N SER A 71 5.91 2.56 12.80
CA SER A 71 6.27 3.82 12.17
C SER A 71 5.78 3.81 10.73
N TYR A 72 5.37 4.96 10.18
CA TYR A 72 4.90 5.07 8.80
C TYR A 72 6.00 4.83 7.75
N ARG A 73 7.28 4.91 8.13
CA ARG A 73 8.44 4.69 7.22
C ARG A 73 8.27 5.35 5.83
N ILE A 74 7.74 6.58 5.77
CA ILE A 74 7.27 7.17 4.50
C ILE A 74 8.42 7.28 3.49
N LYS A 75 9.53 7.90 3.89
CA LYS A 75 10.68 8.13 3.00
C LYS A 75 11.32 6.82 2.57
N GLU A 76 11.48 5.89 3.51
CA GLU A 76 12.07 4.58 3.28
C GLU A 76 11.22 3.77 2.30
N THR A 77 9.90 3.75 2.51
CA THR A 77 8.95 3.06 1.63
C THR A 77 8.99 3.67 0.24
N LEU A 78 8.88 4.99 0.11
CA LEU A 78 8.92 5.67 -1.19
C LEU A 78 10.24 5.47 -1.95
N SER A 79 11.35 5.21 -1.23
CA SER A 79 12.65 4.94 -1.84
C SER A 79 12.69 3.59 -2.57
N GLU A 80 11.93 2.60 -2.07
CA GLU A 80 11.78 1.29 -2.71
C GLU A 80 11.01 1.37 -4.03
N PHE A 81 10.04 2.30 -4.10
CA PHE A 81 9.21 2.55 -5.28
C PHE A 81 9.67 3.80 -6.05
N LYS A 82 10.96 4.13 -6.02
CA LYS A 82 11.45 5.42 -6.56
C LYS A 82 11.30 5.59 -8.07
N ASN A 83 11.22 4.49 -8.81
CA ASN A 83 11.11 4.49 -10.28
C ASN A 83 9.64 4.60 -10.75
N GLU A 84 8.68 4.52 -9.83
CA GLU A 84 7.26 4.52 -10.13
C GLU A 84 6.73 5.96 -10.18
N LYS A 85 6.14 6.32 -11.33
CA LYS A 85 5.63 7.68 -11.59
C LYS A 85 4.29 7.95 -10.92
N GLU A 86 3.44 6.93 -10.91
CA GLU A 86 2.13 6.91 -10.27
C GLU A 86 2.26 6.15 -8.94
N LEU A 87 1.71 6.72 -7.87
CA LEU A 87 1.61 6.07 -6.57
C LEU A 87 0.15 5.76 -6.28
N HIS A 88 -0.16 4.49 -6.10
CA HIS A 88 -1.44 4.02 -5.60
C HIS A 88 -1.29 3.72 -4.11
N ILE A 89 -1.98 4.49 -3.29
CA ILE A 89 -1.83 4.49 -1.83
C ILE A 89 -3.17 4.21 -1.18
N HIS A 90 -3.17 3.33 -0.20
CA HIS A 90 -4.24 3.24 0.79
C HIS A 90 -3.84 3.95 2.07
N PHE A 91 -4.83 4.52 2.75
CA PHE A 91 -4.59 5.18 4.02
C PHE A 91 -5.83 5.21 4.90
N SER A 92 -5.61 5.08 6.20
CA SER A 92 -6.64 5.25 7.21
C SER A 92 -5.99 5.35 8.59
N GLY A 93 -6.78 5.71 9.60
CA GLY A 93 -6.39 5.41 10.97
C GLY A 93 -6.40 3.90 11.20
N ILE A 94 -5.52 3.40 12.06
CA ILE A 94 -5.41 1.95 12.32
C ILE A 94 -5.29 1.63 13.81
N GLU A 95 -5.90 0.54 14.23
CA GLU A 95 -5.64 -0.13 15.50
C GLU A 95 -4.71 -1.32 15.26
N TYR A 96 -3.66 -1.45 16.07
CA TYR A 96 -2.67 -2.52 15.92
C TYR A 96 -2.11 -2.98 17.27
N GLY A 97 -1.57 -4.19 17.29
CA GLY A 97 -0.88 -4.77 18.45
C GLY A 97 0.44 -5.41 18.05
N GLU A 98 0.98 -6.28 18.89
CA GLU A 98 2.27 -6.95 18.64
C GLU A 98 2.27 -7.77 17.34
N LYS A 99 1.12 -8.33 16.94
CA LYS A 99 0.97 -9.14 15.71
C LYS A 99 0.76 -8.31 14.44
N GLY A 100 0.67 -6.99 14.53
CA GLY A 100 0.35 -6.10 13.42
C GLY A 100 -1.08 -5.56 13.49
N GLU A 101 -1.69 -5.37 12.32
CA GLU A 101 -3.02 -4.78 12.15
C GLU A 101 -4.11 -5.51 12.96
N LYS A 102 -5.14 -4.76 13.38
CA LYS A 102 -6.39 -5.31 13.93
C LYS A 102 -7.58 -4.88 13.09
N ASN A 103 -7.82 -3.57 12.99
CA ASN A 103 -8.91 -2.99 12.23
C ASN A 103 -8.61 -1.53 11.91
N HIS A 104 -9.09 -1.07 10.76
CA HIS A 104 -9.12 0.35 10.42
C HIS A 104 -10.06 1.09 11.38
N LYS A 105 -9.76 2.36 11.58
CA LYS A 105 -10.56 3.31 12.37
C LYS A 105 -10.62 4.63 11.61
N LYS A 106 -11.46 5.55 12.11
CA LYS A 106 -11.53 6.91 11.57
C LYS A 106 -10.14 7.56 11.59
N THR A 107 -9.81 8.24 10.51
CA THR A 107 -8.49 8.78 10.18
C THR A 107 -8.32 10.14 10.85
N PRO A 108 -7.45 10.29 11.86
CA PRO A 108 -7.24 11.57 12.51
C PRO A 108 -6.62 12.59 11.55
N GLU A 109 -7.00 13.87 11.66
CA GLU A 109 -6.43 14.96 10.84
C GLU A 109 -4.90 15.01 10.91
N LYS A 110 -4.33 14.82 12.11
CA LYS A 110 -2.87 14.78 12.31
C LYS A 110 -2.18 13.67 11.53
N GLU A 111 -2.85 12.53 11.32
CA GLU A 111 -2.31 11.43 10.52
C GLU A 111 -2.34 11.79 9.03
N TRP A 112 -3.41 12.43 8.56
CA TRP A 112 -3.48 13.01 7.21
C TRP A 112 -2.37 14.04 6.96
N GLU A 113 -2.18 15.01 7.87
CA GLU A 113 -1.11 16.00 7.77
C GLU A 113 0.28 15.34 7.69
N LYS A 114 0.50 14.30 8.50
CA LYS A 114 1.75 13.54 8.50
C LYS A 114 1.98 12.79 7.19
N LEU A 115 0.95 12.17 6.62
CA LEU A 115 1.05 11.50 5.33
C LEU A 115 1.36 12.53 4.23
N ILE A 116 0.50 13.54 4.07
CA ILE A 116 0.56 14.52 2.99
C ILE A 116 1.90 15.28 3.00
N SER A 117 2.40 15.68 4.18
CA SER A 117 3.70 16.35 4.30
C SER A 117 4.89 15.47 3.94
N GLY A 118 4.75 14.14 4.01
CA GLY A 118 5.79 13.18 3.64
C GLY A 118 5.76 12.76 2.16
N LEU A 119 4.69 13.05 1.43
CA LEU A 119 4.51 12.63 0.05
C LEU A 119 5.25 13.54 -0.96
N PRO A 120 5.75 12.99 -2.07
CA PRO A 120 6.47 13.77 -3.08
C PRO A 120 5.49 14.59 -3.93
N LYS A 121 5.78 15.87 -4.15
CA LYS A 121 4.97 16.75 -5.00
C LYS A 121 5.14 16.51 -6.51
N SER A 122 6.16 15.75 -6.91
CA SER A 122 6.55 15.55 -8.31
C SER A 122 5.91 14.32 -8.97
N ARG A 123 5.03 13.59 -8.27
CA ARG A 123 4.43 12.33 -8.73
C ARG A 123 2.92 12.45 -8.75
N GLU A 124 2.30 11.65 -9.60
CA GLU A 124 0.85 11.46 -9.57
C GLU A 124 0.51 10.52 -8.42
N ILE A 125 -0.40 10.93 -7.55
CA ILE A 125 -0.73 10.18 -6.34
C ILE A 125 -2.24 10.02 -6.24
N THR A 126 -2.68 8.78 -6.17
CA THR A 126 -4.05 8.43 -5.79
C THR A 126 -4.03 7.87 -4.38
N ILE A 127 -4.85 8.45 -3.49
CA ILE A 127 -5.02 7.97 -2.12
C ILE A 127 -6.47 7.49 -1.97
N ILE A 128 -6.66 6.21 -1.62
CA ILE A 128 -7.94 5.64 -1.23
C ILE A 128 -7.98 5.59 0.29
N ASN A 129 -9.06 6.13 0.89
CA ASN A 129 -9.26 6.04 2.32
C ASN A 129 -10.07 4.79 2.68
N GLU A 130 -9.53 3.93 3.56
CA GLU A 130 -10.13 2.65 3.95
C GLU A 130 -10.70 2.65 5.37
N SER A 131 -10.90 3.83 5.94
CA SER A 131 -11.56 3.94 7.24
C SER A 131 -13.00 3.42 7.19
N PRO A 132 -13.63 3.16 8.34
CA PRO A 132 -15.07 2.92 8.43
C PRO A 132 -15.95 4.09 7.95
N SER A 133 -15.37 5.27 7.66
CA SER A 133 -16.08 6.47 7.19
C SER A 133 -15.34 7.08 5.98
N PRO A 134 -15.20 6.33 4.87
CA PRO A 134 -14.22 6.63 3.83
C PRO A 134 -14.49 7.94 3.11
N VAL A 135 -15.77 8.29 2.89
CA VAL A 135 -16.15 9.55 2.23
C VAL A 135 -15.81 10.75 3.11
N GLU A 136 -16.21 10.73 4.39
CA GLU A 136 -15.94 11.82 5.33
C GLU A 136 -14.44 12.05 5.49
N ASP A 137 -13.69 10.98 5.71
CA ASP A 137 -12.24 11.06 5.90
C ASP A 137 -11.51 11.51 4.63
N SER A 138 -12.01 11.13 3.45
CA SER A 138 -11.48 11.63 2.18
C SER A 138 -11.74 13.12 1.99
N VAL A 139 -12.90 13.64 2.41
CA VAL A 139 -13.20 15.09 2.37
C VAL A 139 -12.23 15.86 3.28
N ILE A 140 -11.96 15.34 4.47
CA ILE A 140 -10.96 15.90 5.39
C ILE A 140 -9.57 15.90 4.74
N GLY A 141 -9.13 14.77 4.21
CA GLY A 141 -7.83 14.65 3.52
C GLY A 141 -7.69 15.63 2.35
N LEU A 142 -8.76 15.82 1.56
CA LEU A 142 -8.79 16.79 0.46
C LEU A 142 -8.69 18.23 0.95
N SER A 143 -9.27 18.56 2.10
CA SER A 143 -9.15 19.90 2.68
C SER A 143 -7.71 20.21 3.15
N ILE A 144 -7.01 19.19 3.66
CA ILE A 144 -5.63 19.31 4.15
C ILE A 144 -4.65 19.41 2.98
N SER A 145 -4.84 18.62 1.91
CA SER A 145 -3.92 18.62 0.75
C SER A 145 -3.94 19.92 -0.06
N ARG A 146 -4.94 20.77 0.15
CA ARG A 146 -5.12 22.08 -0.51
C ARG A 146 -4.58 23.26 0.30
N ARG A 147 -4.10 23.03 1.53
CA ARG A 147 -3.45 24.06 2.37
C ARG A 147 -2.02 24.28 1.92
#